data_AF-A0A2S9FN86-F1
#
_entry.id   AF-A0A2S9FN86-F1
#
_cell.length_a   1.000
_cell.length_b   1.000
_cell.length_c   1.000
_cell.angle_alpha   90.00
_cell.angle_beta   90.00
_cell.angle_gamma   90.00
#
_symmetry.space_group_name_H-M   'P 1'
#
loop_
_entity.id
_entity.type
_entity.pdbx_description
1 polymer ?
#
loop_
_entity_poly.entity_id
_entity_poly.type
_entity_poly.pdbx_seq_one_letter_code
_entity_poly.pdbx_strand_id
1 'polypeptide(L)'
;RCELVRAAGMVEGLREVKDAGEIAVLRLACEAADAALKDLVDQGRLRAGRTEKDVRNELEALMLAHGADGASFETIVATGANSAIPHHRPTDAVLAAGDFVKIDFGALVAGYHSDMTRTFVLAPIADW
;
A
#
# COMPACT_ATOMS: atom_id res chain seq x y z
N ARG A 1 21.20 -5.82 45.09
CA ARG A 1 21.63 -6.50 43.84
C ARG A 1 20.44 -6.43 42.89
N CYS A 2 20.61 -5.98 41.65
CA CYS A 2 19.55 -5.99 40.64
C CYS A 2 19.77 -7.18 39.70
N GLU A 3 18.68 -7.78 39.22
CA GLU A 3 18.68 -8.92 38.30
C GLU A 3 17.99 -8.52 36.99
N LEU A 4 18.61 -8.84 35.86
CA LEU A 4 18.06 -8.59 34.54
C LEU A 4 17.27 -9.82 34.09
N VAL A 5 15.99 -9.63 33.80
CA VAL A 5 15.06 -10.70 33.42
C VAL A 5 14.40 -10.39 32.08
N ARG A 6 14.21 -11.41 31.25
CA ARG A 6 13.57 -11.29 29.93
C ARG A 6 12.04 -11.16 30.10
N ALA A 7 11.45 -10.15 29.46
CA ALA A 7 10.01 -9.88 29.48
C ALA A 7 9.38 -9.91 28.07
N ALA A 8 9.59 -11.02 27.33
CA ALA A 8 9.09 -11.14 25.96
C ALA A 8 7.55 -11.20 25.92
N GLY A 9 6.92 -10.52 24.96
CA GLY A 9 5.47 -10.54 24.77
C GLY A 9 4.69 -9.58 25.67
N MET A 10 5.35 -8.97 26.66
CA MET A 10 4.66 -8.11 27.63
C MET A 10 4.09 -6.84 27.00
N VAL A 11 4.83 -6.23 26.07
CA VAL A 11 4.39 -5.02 25.36
C VAL A 11 3.50 -5.39 24.17
N GLU A 12 3.79 -6.50 23.50
CA GLU A 12 3.02 -7.00 22.36
C GLU A 12 1.58 -7.34 22.76
N GLY A 13 1.39 -7.97 23.94
CA GLY A 13 0.05 -8.25 24.47
C GLY A 13 -0.77 -6.99 24.77
N LEU A 14 -0.11 -5.88 25.14
CA LEU A 14 -0.80 -4.59 25.30
C LEU A 14 -1.15 -3.97 23.94
N ARG A 15 -0.26 -4.06 22.95
CA ARG A 15 -0.47 -3.52 21.59
C ARG A 15 -1.47 -4.31 20.75
N GLU A 16 -1.89 -5.49 21.20
CA GLU A 16 -2.84 -6.33 20.46
C GLU A 16 -4.22 -5.65 20.36
N VAL A 17 -4.71 -5.12 21.48
CA VAL A 17 -6.00 -4.42 21.58
C VAL A 17 -5.76 -2.92 21.56
N LYS A 18 -6.26 -2.25 20.51
CA LYS A 18 -6.04 -0.82 20.29
C LYS A 18 -7.07 -0.02 21.07
N ASP A 19 -6.62 1.06 21.69
CA ASP A 19 -7.51 2.05 22.29
C ASP A 19 -8.19 2.94 21.22
N ALA A 20 -9.09 3.82 21.66
CA ALA A 20 -9.84 4.70 20.76
C ALA A 20 -8.96 5.70 19.99
N GLY A 21 -7.86 6.16 20.59
CA GLY A 21 -6.89 7.05 19.96
C GLY A 21 -6.08 6.32 18.89
N GLU A 22 -5.57 5.13 19.20
CA GLU A 22 -4.87 4.27 18.25
C GLU A 22 -5.75 3.94 17.03
N ILE A 23 -7.03 3.59 17.26
CA ILE A 23 -7.99 3.34 16.19
C ILE A 23 -8.23 4.61 15.36
N ALA A 24 -8.30 5.78 15.99
CA ALA A 24 -8.47 7.04 15.26
C ALA A 24 -7.27 7.32 14.32
N VAL A 25 -6.03 7.07 14.76
CA VAL A 25 -4.85 7.21 13.91
C VAL A 25 -4.83 6.17 12.79
N LEU A 26 -5.19 4.91 13.08
CA LEU A 26 -5.32 3.87 12.04
C LEU A 26 -6.33 4.27 10.95
N ARG A 27 -7.44 4.92 11.32
CA ARG A 27 -8.40 5.44 10.33
C ARG A 27 -7.78 6.49 9.43
N LEU A 28 -7.01 7.43 9.98
CA LEU A 28 -6.29 8.43 9.17
C LEU A 28 -5.33 7.77 8.17
N ALA A 29 -4.60 6.72 8.60
CA ALA A 29 -3.74 5.96 7.71
C ALA A 29 -4.51 5.26 6.59
N CYS A 30 -5.69 4.70 6.88
CA CYS A 30 -6.54 4.11 5.84
C CYS A 30 -7.09 5.16 4.88
N GLU A 31 -7.57 6.29 5.40
CA GLU A 31 -8.13 7.40 4.62
C GLU A 31 -7.09 8.01 3.66
N ALA A 32 -5.85 8.19 4.11
CA ALA A 32 -4.76 8.68 3.25
C ALA A 32 -4.46 7.72 2.09
N ALA A 33 -4.42 6.41 2.37
CA ALA A 33 -4.20 5.38 1.35
C ALA A 33 -5.38 5.28 0.37
N ASP A 34 -6.63 5.31 0.86
CA ASP A 34 -7.83 5.27 0.02
C ASP A 34 -7.91 6.51 -0.90
N ALA A 35 -7.64 7.70 -0.35
CA ALA A 35 -7.64 8.95 -1.11
C ALA A 35 -6.55 8.97 -2.17
N ALA A 36 -5.35 8.48 -1.85
CA ALA A 36 -4.24 8.40 -2.81
C ALA A 36 -4.55 7.45 -3.98
N LEU A 37 -5.10 6.27 -3.71
CA LEU A 37 -5.49 5.34 -4.78
C LEU A 37 -6.63 5.90 -5.62
N LYS A 38 -7.62 6.54 -4.99
CA LYS A 38 -8.72 7.20 -5.70
C LYS A 38 -8.20 8.26 -6.67
N ASP A 39 -7.32 9.14 -6.21
CA ASP A 39 -6.74 10.19 -7.05
C ASP A 39 -5.91 9.61 -8.20
N LEU A 40 -5.11 8.56 -7.93
CA LEU A 40 -4.33 7.87 -8.96
C LEU A 40 -5.24 7.33 -10.08
N VAL A 41 -6.37 6.73 -9.72
CA VAL A 41 -7.33 6.18 -10.69
C VAL A 41 -8.09 7.30 -11.42
N ASP A 42 -8.66 8.25 -10.69
CA ASP A 42 -9.48 9.33 -11.25
C ASP A 42 -8.68 10.25 -12.19
N GLN A 43 -7.40 10.46 -11.90
CA GLN A 43 -6.48 11.22 -12.75
C GLN A 43 -5.99 10.43 -13.96
N GLY A 44 -6.46 9.19 -14.16
CA GLY A 44 -6.07 8.33 -15.28
C GLY A 44 -4.58 7.95 -15.24
N ARG A 45 -3.99 7.89 -14.04
CA ARG A 45 -2.57 7.60 -13.84
C ARG A 45 -2.31 6.11 -13.84
N LEU A 46 -3.30 5.28 -13.54
CA LEU A 46 -3.24 3.83 -13.73
C LEU A 46 -3.63 3.47 -15.18
N ARG A 47 -2.65 3.47 -16.09
CA ARG A 47 -2.88 3.25 -17.53
C ARG A 47 -1.68 2.59 -18.22
N ALA A 48 -1.94 2.00 -19.39
CA ALA A 48 -0.91 1.39 -20.22
C ALA A 48 0.20 2.40 -20.63
N GLY A 49 1.42 1.89 -20.79
CA GLY A 49 2.61 2.66 -21.17
C GLY A 49 3.38 3.28 -20.01
N ARG A 50 2.92 3.10 -18.76
CA ARG A 50 3.67 3.45 -17.55
C ARG A 50 4.38 2.23 -16.98
N THR A 51 5.47 2.43 -16.26
CA THR A 51 6.13 1.35 -15.53
C THR A 51 5.48 1.10 -14.17
N GLU A 52 5.68 -0.09 -13.60
CA GLU A 52 5.30 -0.40 -12.22
C GLU A 52 5.89 0.63 -11.23
N LYS A 53 7.16 1.04 -11.42
CA LYS A 53 7.82 2.07 -10.61
C LYS A 53 7.17 3.45 -10.73
N ASP A 54 6.71 3.83 -11.92
CA ASP A 54 6.03 5.12 -12.11
C ASP A 54 4.74 5.19 -11.29
N VAL A 55 3.95 4.10 -11.33
CA VAL A 55 2.71 3.98 -10.57
C VAL A 55 2.99 4.00 -9.07
N ARG A 56 4.00 3.24 -8.61
CA ARG A 56 4.43 3.25 -7.21
C ARG A 56 4.81 4.65 -6.73
N ASN A 57 5.70 5.34 -7.46
CA ASN A 57 6.18 6.67 -7.07
C ASN A 57 5.05 7.68 -6.94
N GLU A 58 4.10 7.66 -7.87
CA GLU A 58 2.98 8.59 -7.83
C GLU A 58 2.01 8.26 -6.70
N LEU A 59 1.72 6.97 -6.46
CA LEU A 59 0.87 6.56 -5.35
C LEU A 59 1.47 6.98 -4.00
N GLU A 60 2.77 6.78 -3.80
CA GLU A 60 3.47 7.21 -2.58
C GLU A 60 3.48 8.74 -2.42
N ALA A 61 3.69 9.48 -3.51
CA ALA A 61 3.60 10.94 -3.48
C ALA A 61 2.19 11.43 -3.13
N LEU A 62 1.14 10.77 -3.64
CA LEU A 62 -0.25 11.07 -3.31
C LEU A 62 -0.57 10.73 -1.84
N MET A 63 -0.03 9.63 -1.30
CA MET A 63 -0.19 9.33 0.14
C MET A 63 0.39 10.45 1.02
N LEU A 64 1.59 10.95 0.68
CA LEU A 64 2.17 12.11 1.37
C LEU A 64 1.29 13.36 1.26
N ALA A 65 0.72 13.61 0.08
CA ALA A 65 -0.20 14.73 -0.14
C ALA A 65 -1.49 14.63 0.69
N HIS A 66 -1.92 13.40 1.01
CA HIS A 66 -3.09 13.11 1.85
C HIS A 66 -2.77 12.92 3.34
N GLY A 67 -1.58 13.32 3.78
CA GLY A 67 -1.22 13.39 5.20
C GLY A 67 -0.50 12.16 5.74
N ALA A 68 -0.01 11.27 4.89
CA ALA A 68 0.92 10.22 5.30
C ALA A 68 2.31 10.79 5.62
N ASP A 69 2.97 10.19 6.61
CA ASP A 69 4.39 10.39 6.89
C ASP A 69 5.28 9.60 5.90
N GLY A 70 4.71 8.61 5.21
CA GLY A 70 5.37 7.76 4.24
C GLY A 70 4.55 6.52 3.89
N ALA A 71 5.15 5.60 3.13
CA ALA A 71 4.57 4.28 2.90
C ALA A 71 4.71 3.40 4.15
N SER A 72 3.71 2.56 4.43
CA SER A 72 3.74 1.64 5.57
C SER A 72 4.72 0.47 5.37
N PHE A 73 4.96 0.09 4.13
CA PHE A 73 5.92 -0.92 3.66
C PHE A 73 6.30 -0.62 2.19
N GLU A 74 7.17 -1.44 1.58
CA GLU A 74 7.54 -1.30 0.16
C GLU A 74 6.31 -1.56 -0.73
N THR A 75 5.75 -0.50 -1.31
CA THR A 75 4.58 -0.56 -2.19
C THR A 75 4.80 -1.54 -3.35
N ILE A 76 3.88 -2.48 -3.52
CA ILE A 76 3.85 -3.44 -4.63
C ILE A 76 2.97 -2.88 -5.74
N VAL A 77 3.49 -2.92 -6.96
CA VAL A 77 2.74 -2.76 -8.21
C VAL A 77 3.21 -3.87 -9.12
N ALA A 78 2.30 -4.77 -9.48
CA ALA A 78 2.62 -5.97 -10.25
C ALA A 78 1.67 -6.10 -11.44
N THR A 79 2.21 -5.98 -12.65
CA THR A 79 1.43 -6.01 -13.91
C THR A 79 1.51 -7.36 -14.62
N GLY A 80 0.43 -7.76 -15.30
CA GLY A 80 0.39 -8.98 -16.11
C GLY A 80 0.79 -10.22 -15.30
N ALA A 81 1.76 -11.00 -15.80
CA ALA A 81 2.25 -12.19 -15.12
C ALA A 81 2.87 -11.92 -13.73
N ASN A 82 3.40 -10.71 -13.50
CA ASN A 82 3.94 -10.35 -12.19
C ASN A 82 2.85 -10.31 -11.11
N SER A 83 1.59 -10.05 -11.49
CA SER A 83 0.46 -10.04 -10.56
C SER A 83 0.25 -11.37 -9.83
N ALA A 84 0.70 -12.49 -10.43
CA ALA A 84 0.68 -13.82 -9.84
C ALA A 84 1.76 -14.03 -8.75
N ILE A 85 2.76 -13.15 -8.63
CA ILE A 85 3.84 -13.25 -7.64
C ILE A 85 3.39 -12.52 -6.37
N PRO A 86 3.20 -13.19 -5.20
CA PRO A 86 2.64 -12.57 -4.01
C PRO A 86 3.42 -11.34 -3.54
N HIS A 87 4.73 -11.47 -3.33
CA HIS A 87 5.61 -10.42 -2.81
C HIS A 87 6.47 -9.79 -3.91
N HIS A 88 5.86 -9.47 -5.06
CA HIS A 88 6.53 -8.79 -6.17
C HIS A 88 7.07 -7.42 -5.75
N ARG A 89 8.18 -6.98 -6.33
CA ARG A 89 8.70 -5.61 -6.15
C ARG A 89 8.62 -4.87 -7.48
N PRO A 90 8.15 -3.60 -7.52
CA PRO A 90 8.02 -2.84 -8.75
C PRO A 90 9.30 -2.81 -9.59
N THR A 91 9.18 -3.16 -10.85
CA THR A 91 10.26 -3.19 -11.84
C THR A 91 10.05 -2.09 -12.90
N ASP A 92 10.88 -2.11 -13.95
CA ASP A 92 10.66 -1.28 -15.14
C ASP A 92 9.67 -1.93 -16.13
N ALA A 93 8.96 -3.00 -15.72
CA ALA A 93 7.89 -3.59 -16.53
C ALA A 93 6.81 -2.56 -16.83
N VAL A 94 6.43 -2.48 -18.11
CA VAL A 94 5.45 -1.53 -18.62
C VAL A 94 4.07 -2.16 -18.55
N LEU A 95 3.12 -1.46 -17.92
CA LEU A 95 1.72 -1.83 -17.87
C LEU A 95 1.16 -1.89 -19.30
N ALA A 96 0.48 -2.99 -19.65
CA ALA A 96 -0.12 -3.22 -20.95
C ALA A 96 -1.66 -3.25 -20.87
N ALA A 97 -2.32 -3.00 -22.00
CA ALA A 97 -3.76 -3.20 -22.12
C ALA A 97 -4.09 -4.70 -21.93
N GLY A 98 -5.12 -5.01 -21.15
CA GLY A 98 -5.50 -6.37 -20.74
C GLY A 98 -4.83 -6.87 -19.47
N ASP A 99 -3.81 -6.16 -18.93
CA ASP A 99 -3.12 -6.60 -17.73
C ASP A 99 -4.01 -6.52 -16.49
N PHE A 100 -3.88 -7.54 -15.65
CA PHE A 100 -4.12 -7.38 -14.22
C PHE A 100 -3.02 -6.51 -13.62
N VAL A 101 -3.39 -5.52 -12.82
CA VAL A 101 -2.48 -4.69 -12.05
C VAL A 101 -2.82 -4.83 -10.59
N LYS A 102 -2.03 -5.63 -9.87
CA LYS A 102 -2.14 -5.82 -8.42
C LYS A 102 -1.34 -4.73 -7.73
N ILE A 103 -2.00 -3.95 -6.88
CA ILE A 103 -1.38 -2.89 -6.08
C ILE A 103 -1.58 -3.25 -4.61
N ASP A 104 -0.48 -3.42 -3.87
CA ASP A 104 -0.48 -3.74 -2.43
C ASP A 104 0.35 -2.68 -1.70
N PHE A 105 -0.30 -1.92 -0.83
CA PHE A 105 0.25 -0.66 -0.33
C PHE A 105 -0.44 -0.23 0.96
N GLY A 106 0.16 0.75 1.64
CA GLY A 106 -0.48 1.43 2.75
C GLY A 106 0.29 2.67 3.15
N ALA A 107 -0.35 3.49 3.98
CA ALA A 107 0.21 4.73 4.50
C ALA A 107 0.66 4.54 5.95
N LEU A 108 1.75 5.24 6.30
CA LEU A 108 2.20 5.45 7.66
C LEU A 108 1.67 6.80 8.15
N VAL A 109 0.99 6.81 9.29
CA VAL A 109 0.54 8.04 9.97
C VAL A 109 0.82 7.93 11.46
N ALA A 110 1.62 8.84 12.00
CA ALA A 110 1.95 8.94 13.43
C ALA A 110 2.37 7.60 14.07
N GLY A 111 3.11 6.77 13.33
CA GLY A 111 3.59 5.46 13.78
C GLY A 111 2.63 4.29 13.58
N TYR A 112 1.43 4.52 13.02
CA TYR A 112 0.46 3.47 12.66
C TYR A 112 0.42 3.23 11.16
N HIS A 113 0.20 1.98 10.79
CA HIS A 113 0.32 1.49 9.42
C HIS A 113 -1.06 1.05 8.92
N SER A 114 -1.50 1.56 7.77
CA SER A 114 -2.54 0.91 6.98
C SER A 114 -1.93 -0.13 6.03
N ASP A 115 -2.79 -1.01 5.52
CA ASP A 115 -2.44 -2.07 4.59
C ASP A 115 -3.67 -2.43 3.75
N MET A 116 -3.57 -2.25 2.43
CA MET A 116 -4.63 -2.59 1.51
C MET A 116 -4.09 -3.11 0.16
N THR A 117 -4.80 -4.08 -0.39
CA THR A 117 -4.58 -4.57 -1.74
C THR A 117 -5.79 -4.34 -2.63
N ARG A 118 -5.58 -3.86 -3.86
CA ARG A 118 -6.59 -3.82 -4.94
C ARG A 118 -5.98 -4.32 -6.24
N THR A 119 -6.77 -5.05 -7.02
CA THR A 119 -6.39 -5.50 -8.36
C THR A 119 -7.31 -4.88 -9.39
N PHE A 120 -6.72 -4.23 -10.39
CA PHE A 120 -7.42 -3.62 -11.52
C PHE A 120 -7.18 -4.42 -12.79
N VAL A 121 -8.03 -4.23 -13.79
CA VAL A 121 -7.80 -4.71 -15.16
C VAL A 121 -7.72 -3.50 -16.07
N LEU A 122 -6.63 -3.34 -16.81
CA LEU A 122 -6.51 -2.30 -17.83
C LEU A 122 -7.31 -2.72 -19.06
N ALA A 123 -8.29 -1.91 -19.47
CA ALA A 123 -9.12 -2.25 -20.63
C ALA A 123 -8.29 -2.37 -21.93
N PRO A 124 -8.69 -3.25 -22.88
CA PRO A 124 -9.86 -4.11 -22.83
C PRO A 124 -9.65 -5.30 -21.88
N ILE A 125 -10.71 -5.72 -21.19
CA ILE A 125 -10.69 -6.93 -20.36
C ILE A 125 -10.55 -8.12 -21.32
N ALA A 126 -9.63 -9.05 -21.00
CA ALA A 126 -9.47 -10.24 -21.82
C ALA A 126 -10.65 -11.21 -21.64
N ASP A 127 -11.10 -11.85 -22.72
CA ASP A 127 -12.33 -12.67 -22.75
C ASP A 127 -12.18 -14.10 -22.22
N TRP A 128 -10.98 -14.51 -21.79
CA TRP A 128 -10.64 -15.89 -21.43
C TRP A 128 -10.93 -16.24 -19.97
#